data_AF-A0A3C1BEG7-F1
#
_entry.id   AF-A0A3C1BEG7-F1
#
_cell.length_a   1.000
_cell.length_b   1.000
_cell.length_c   1.000
_cell.angle_alpha   90.00
_cell.angle_beta   90.00
_cell.angle_gamma   90.00
#
_symmetry.space_group_name_H-M   'P 1'
#
loop_
_entity.id
_entity.type
_entity.pdbx_description
1 polymer ?
#
loop_
_entity_poly.entity_id
_entity_poly.type
_entity_poly.pdbx_seq_one_letter_code
_entity_poly.pdbx_strand_id
1 'polypeptide(L)' 'MPYMLIRDVTPAECNWLPRIYTVGEIVYKYFGATYKCIGKNGSAFCEVPDQIPFFELPNDAVTPVE' A
#
# COMPACT_ATOMS: atom_id res chain seq x y z
N MET A 1 5.98 -8.42 -5.53
CA MET A 1 5.91 -7.61 -6.78
C MET A 1 5.96 -6.14 -6.40
N PRO A 2 6.91 -5.35 -6.94
CA PRO A 2 7.07 -3.94 -6.60
C PRO A 2 6.00 -3.07 -7.26
N TYR A 3 5.55 -2.04 -6.54
CA TYR A 3 4.65 -1.00 -6.98
C TYR A 3 5.23 0.34 -6.56
N MET A 4 5.02 1.36 -7.37
CA MET A 4 5.44 2.74 -7.08
C MET A 4 4.23 3.59 -6.77
N LEU A 5 4.32 4.45 -5.76
CA LEU A 5 3.31 5.47 -5.51
C LEU A 5 3.31 6.53 -6.61
N ILE A 6 2.14 6.87 -7.13
CA ILE A 6 1.96 7.90 -8.19
C ILE A 6 1.39 9.21 -7.65
N ARG A 7 1.05 9.25 -6.37
CA ARG A 7 0.63 10.44 -5.61
C ARG A 7 0.91 10.21 -4.13
N ASP A 8 0.88 11.28 -3.34
CA ASP A 8 0.96 11.15 -1.89
C ASP A 8 -0.32 10.50 -1.34
N VAL A 9 -0.13 9.63 -0.34
CA VAL A 9 -1.21 9.06 0.47
C VAL A 9 -0.94 9.43 1.92
N THR A 10 -1.91 10.12 2.54
CA THR A 10 -1.74 10.69 3.87
C THR A 10 -2.64 10.00 4.89
N PRO A 11 -2.30 10.06 6.20
CA PRO A 11 -3.20 9.62 7.26
C PRO A 11 -4.56 10.34 7.31
N ALA A 12 -4.70 11.51 6.66
CA ALA A 12 -5.98 12.19 6.57
C ALA A 12 -6.95 11.48 5.60
N GLU A 13 -6.42 10.85 4.54
CA GLU A 13 -7.18 10.03 3.58
C GLU A 13 -7.33 8.58 4.10
N CYS A 14 -6.27 8.02 4.64
CA CYS A 14 -6.19 6.65 5.14
C CYS A 14 -5.67 6.64 6.58
N ASN A 15 -6.57 6.77 7.57
CA ASN A 15 -6.21 6.96 8.98
C ASN A 15 -5.48 5.79 9.66
N TRP A 16 -5.41 4.63 9.01
CA TRP A 16 -4.64 3.47 9.46
C TRP A 16 -3.15 3.55 9.08
N LEU A 17 -2.76 4.49 8.21
CA LEU A 17 -1.37 4.64 7.80
C LEU A 17 -0.55 5.30 8.92
N PRO A 18 0.65 4.77 9.25
CA PRO A 18 1.48 5.31 10.33
C PRO A 18 2.20 6.61 9.94
N ARG A 19 2.25 6.92 8.63
CA ARG A 19 2.97 8.05 8.06
C ARG A 19 2.38 8.44 6.71
N ILE A 20 2.87 9.54 6.15
CA ILE A 20 2.66 9.88 4.75
C ILE A 20 3.53 8.96 3.90
N TYR A 21 2.95 8.39 2.86
CA TYR A 21 3.66 7.70 1.79
C TYR A 21 3.72 8.63 0.59
N THR A 22 4.93 8.97 0.16
CA THR A 22 5.17 10.00 -0.85
C THR A 22 5.24 9.43 -2.26
N VAL A 23 4.87 10.25 -3.25
CA VAL A 23 5.02 9.91 -4.67
C VAL A 23 6.44 9.43 -4.99
N GLY A 24 6.55 8.37 -5.77
CA GLY A 24 7.81 7.73 -6.14
C GLY A 24 8.32 6.68 -5.15
N GLU A 25 7.76 6.58 -3.94
CA GLU A 25 8.12 5.50 -3.01
C GLU A 25 7.74 4.12 -3.57
N ILE A 26 8.57 3.12 -3.27
CA ILE A 26 8.34 1.73 -3.64
C ILE A 26 7.74 0.97 -2.47
N VAL A 27 6.67 0.24 -2.75
CA VAL A 27 6.03 -0.71 -1.85
C VAL A 27 5.89 -2.05 -2.55
N TYR A 28 5.64 -3.11 -1.78
CA TYR A 28 5.52 -4.46 -2.31
C TYR A 28 4.12 -5.00 -2.07
N LYS A 29 3.51 -5.55 -3.11
CA LYS A 29 2.18 -6.18 -2.98
C LYS A 29 2.27 -7.37 -2.02
N TYR A 30 1.38 -7.38 -1.03
CA TYR A 30 1.29 -8.45 -0.04
C TYR A 30 0.29 -9.50 -0.49
N PHE A 31 0.69 -10.77 -0.49
CA PHE A 31 -0.12 -11.90 -0.99
C PHE A 31 -0.64 -12.83 0.11
N GLY A 32 -0.33 -12.55 1.38
CA GLY A 32 -0.80 -13.34 2.51
C GLY A 32 -2.27 -13.10 2.85
N ALA A 33 -2.78 -13.83 3.85
CA ALA A 33 -4.13 -13.65 4.34
C ALA A 33 -4.30 -12.26 5.00
N THR A 34 -5.28 -11.50 4.53
CA THR A 34 -5.54 -10.12 5.00
C THR A 34 -6.68 -10.03 6.02
N TYR A 35 -7.35 -11.14 6.30
CA TYR A 35 -8.41 -11.25 7.32
C TYR A 35 -9.47 -10.13 7.28
N LYS A 36 -9.88 -9.72 6.06
CA LYS A 36 -10.85 -8.64 5.80
C LYS A 36 -10.39 -7.23 6.20
N CYS A 37 -9.09 -7.01 6.39
CA CYS A 37 -8.52 -5.68 6.65
C CYS A 37 -8.42 -4.78 5.41
N ILE A 38 -8.64 -5.31 4.20
CA ILE A 38 -8.54 -4.57 2.94
C ILE A 38 -9.94 -4.30 2.38
N GLY A 39 -10.22 -3.03 2.11
CA GLY A 39 -11.44 -2.57 1.47
C GLY A 39 -11.52 -2.91 -0.02
N LYS A 40 -12.70 -2.69 -0.60
CA LYS A 40 -12.98 -2.96 -2.03
C LYS A 40 -12.14 -2.12 -3.02
N ASN A 41 -11.64 -0.97 -2.57
CA ASN A 41 -10.97 0.02 -3.42
C ASN A 41 -9.46 0.10 -3.15
N GLY A 42 -8.92 -0.76 -2.29
CA GLY A 42 -7.50 -0.82 -2.00
C GLY A 42 -6.91 -2.21 -2.24
N SER A 43 -5.61 -2.27 -2.06
CA SER A 43 -4.81 -3.49 -2.12
C SER A 43 -3.86 -3.54 -0.92
N ALA A 44 -3.47 -4.74 -0.49
CA ALA A 44 -2.50 -4.92 0.57
C ALA A 44 -1.07 -4.72 0.07
N PHE A 45 -0.30 -3.94 0.82
CA PHE A 45 1.11 -3.68 0.58
C PHE A 45 1.94 -3.79 1.86
N CYS A 46 3.24 -3.98 1.70
CA CYS A 46 4.23 -3.96 2.76
C CYS A 46 5.47 -3.18 2.28
N GLU A 47 6.24 -2.63 3.22
CA GLU A 47 7.47 -1.89 2.89
C GLU A 47 8.63 -2.83 2.52
N VAL A 48 8.57 -4.08 2.97
CA VAL A 48 9.57 -5.12 2.69
C VAL A 48 8.87 -6.32 2.07
N PRO A 49 9.43 -6.93 0.99
CA PRO A 49 8.79 -8.05 0.28
C PRO A 49 8.34 -9.17 1.21
N ASP A 50 7.07 -9.57 1.08
CA ASP A 50 6.42 -10.67 1.82
C ASP A 50 6.52 -10.60 3.36
N GLN A 51 6.78 -9.41 3.92
CA GLN A 51 6.81 -9.19 5.36
C GLN A 51 5.53 -8.58 5.91
N ILE A 52 5.34 -8.78 7.22
CA ILE A 52 4.36 -8.07 8.05
C ILE A 52 5.06 -6.94 8.83
N PRO A 53 4.36 -5.85 9.19
CA PRO A 53 2.94 -5.59 8.91
C PRO A 53 2.67 -5.28 7.44
N PHE A 54 1.44 -5.60 6.99
CA PHE A 54 0.89 -5.09 5.75
C PHE A 54 -0.08 -3.93 6.05
N PHE A 55 -0.35 -3.10 5.06
CA PHE A 55 -1.29 -1.99 5.12
C PHE A 55 -2.07 -1.88 3.80
N GLU A 56 -3.23 -1.25 3.83
CA GLU A 56 -4.00 -0.95 2.63
C GLU A 56 -3.54 0.37 2.02
N LEU A 57 -3.31 0.37 0.70
CA LEU A 57 -3.25 1.59 -0.11
C LEU A 57 -4.38 1.60 -1.15
N PRO A 58 -4.91 2.79 -1.52
CA PRO A 58 -5.85 2.93 -2.63
C PRO A 58 -5.28 2.38 -3.93
N ASN A 59 -6.11 1.69 -4.72
CA ASN A 59 -5.68 1.13 -6.00
C ASN A 59 -5.27 2.20 -7.02
N ASP A 60 -5.77 3.43 -6.87
CA ASP A 60 -5.44 4.57 -7.72
C ASP A 60 -4.19 5.34 -7.25
N ALA A 61 -3.56 4.92 -6.15
CA ALA A 61 -2.35 5.56 -5.61
C ALA A 61 -1.06 4.88 -6.05
N VAL A 62 -1.13 3.72 -6.72
CA VAL A 62 0.02 2.87 -7.02
C VAL A 62 -0.02 2.32 -8.45
N THR A 63 1.16 2.11 -9.05
CA THR A 63 1.31 1.43 -10.34
C THR A 63 2.38 0.33 -10.24
N PRO A 64 2.23 -0.83 -10.94
CA PRO A 64 3.30 -1.82 -11.01
C PRO A 64 4.59 -1.21 -11.57
N VAL A 65 5.73 -1.65 -11.05
CA VAL A 65 7.04 -1.34 -11.63
C VAL A 65 7.44 -2.53 -12.52
N GLU A 66 7.71 -2.26 -13.80
CA GLU A 66 8.25 -3.22 -14.76
C GLU A 66 9.72 -3.55 -14.51
#